data_AF-A0A368PZ61-F1
#
_entry.id   AF-A0A368PZ61-F1
#
_cell.length_a   1.000
_cell.length_b   1.000
_cell.length_c   1.000
_cell.angle_alpha   90.00
_cell.angle_beta   90.00
_cell.angle_gamma   90.00
#
_symmetry.space_group_name_H-M   'P 1'
#
loop_
_entity.id
_entity.type
_entity.pdbx_description
1 polymer ?
#
loop_
_entity_poly.entity_id
_entity_poly.type
_entity_poly.pdbx_seq_one_letter_code
_entity_poly.pdbx_strand_id
1 'polypeptide(L)' 'MVKYSWTFLNPGHQFACCPKDEMKKCGYMTWVDPEWVDRTFGVLVKLMKKKVQAKEDAKK' A
#
# COMPACT_ATOMS: atom_id res chain seq x y z
N MET A 1 -15.21 1.26 -1.84
CA MET A 1 -14.26 2.23 -1.25
C MET A 1 -12.89 1.96 -1.86
N VAL A 2 -12.14 3.01 -2.24
CA VAL A 2 -10.77 2.87 -2.76
C VAL A 2 -9.78 3.03 -1.61
N LYS A 3 -8.77 2.16 -1.56
CA LYS A 3 -7.70 2.14 -0.57
C LYS A 3 -6.35 2.02 -1.25
N TYR A 4 -5.29 2.37 -0.52
CA TYR A 4 -3.90 2.20 -0.98
C TYR A 4 -3.24 1.03 -0.25
N SER A 5 -2.53 0.20 -0.98
CA SER A 5 -1.64 -0.82 -0.43
C SER A 5 -0.32 -0.17 -0.04
N TRP A 6 0.08 -0.38 1.21
CA TRP A 6 1.38 0.03 1.73
C TRP A 6 2.23 -1.19 2.10
N THR A 7 2.16 -2.22 1.27
CA THR A 7 3.03 -3.39 1.37
C THR A 7 4.31 -3.15 0.56
N PHE A 8 5.37 -3.90 0.82
CA PHE A 8 6.59 -3.83 0.01
C PHE A 8 6.41 -4.39 -1.41
N LEU A 9 5.41 -5.25 -1.63
CA LEU A 9 5.12 -5.86 -2.93
C LEU A 9 4.29 -4.94 -3.82
N ASN A 10 3.31 -4.23 -3.25
CA ASN A 10 2.42 -3.34 -4.00
C ASN A 10 2.32 -1.94 -3.34
N PRO A 11 3.43 -1.22 -3.09
CA PRO A 11 3.40 0.08 -2.44
C PRO A 11 2.75 1.15 -3.31
N GLY A 12 1.81 1.88 -2.74
CA GLY A 12 1.08 2.95 -3.42
C GLY A 12 0.02 2.47 -4.39
N HIS A 13 -0.14 1.15 -4.60
CA HIS A 13 -1.17 0.62 -5.49
C HIS A 13 -2.57 0.84 -4.90
N GLN A 14 -3.51 1.23 -5.74
CA GLN A 14 -4.90 1.46 -5.38
C GLN A 14 -5.74 0.22 -5.64
N PHE A 15 -6.56 -0.15 -4.66
CA PHE A 15 -7.53 -1.21 -4.80
C PHE A 15 -8.91 -0.77 -4.32
N ALA A 16 -9.94 -1.18 -5.06
CA ALA A 16 -11.31 -1.10 -4.59
C ALA A 16 -11.62 -2.33 -3.74
N CYS A 17 -12.25 -2.11 -2.58
CA CYS A 17 -12.71 -3.20 -1.72
C CYS A 17 -14.16 -3.01 -1.30
N CYS A 18 -14.74 -4.09 -0.76
CA CYS A 18 -16.05 -4.08 -0.13
C CYS A 18 -16.15 -2.90 0.86
N PRO A 19 -17.20 -2.06 0.77
CA PRO A 19 -17.35 -0.89 1.65
C PRO A 19 -17.84 -1.26 3.06
N LYS A 20 -18.22 -2.52 3.29
CA LYS A 20 -18.66 -3.00 4.61
C LYS A 20 -17.51 -2.99 5.63
N ASP A 21 -17.86 -2.87 6.90
CA ASP A 21 -16.93 -2.95 8.03
C ASP A 21 -16.12 -4.25 8.00
N GLU A 22 -14.93 -4.24 8.62
CA GLU A 22 -13.96 -5.34 8.51
C GLU A 22 -14.53 -6.71 8.87
N MET A 23 -15.34 -6.78 9.94
CA MET A 23 -16.00 -8.01 10.39
C MET A 23 -17.08 -8.53 9.41
N LYS A 24 -17.54 -7.70 8.47
CA LYS A 24 -18.62 -7.99 7.50
C LYS A 24 -18.14 -7.93 6.04
N LYS A 25 -16.84 -7.82 5.79
CA LYS A 25 -16.29 -7.78 4.43
C LYS A 25 -16.52 -9.12 3.74
N CYS A 26 -17.00 -9.08 2.50
CA CYS A 26 -17.22 -10.27 1.67
C CYS A 26 -15.97 -10.76 0.91
N GLY A 27 -14.79 -10.22 1.21
CA GLY A 27 -13.54 -10.56 0.50
C GLY A 27 -13.36 -9.91 -0.87
N TYR A 28 -14.35 -9.17 -1.39
CA TYR A 28 -14.21 -8.46 -2.68
C TYR A 28 -13.03 -7.48 -2.65
N MET A 29 -12.15 -7.64 -3.63
CA MET A 29 -10.98 -6.80 -3.87
C MET A 29 -10.66 -6.79 -5.37
N THR A 30 -10.36 -5.62 -5.92
CA THR A 30 -9.82 -5.48 -7.29
C THR A 30 -8.85 -4.31 -7.37
N TRP A 31 -7.81 -4.43 -8.18
CA TRP A 31 -6.87 -3.35 -8.46
C TRP A 31 -7.52 -2.30 -9.36
N VAL A 32 -7.33 -1.02 -9.03
CA VAL A 32 -7.90 0.13 -9.76
C VAL A 32 -6.84 1.20 -10.00
N ASP A 33 -5.59 0.75 -10.16
CA ASP A 33 -4.45 1.63 -10.37
C ASP A 33 -4.65 2.51 -11.62
N PRO A 34 -4.37 3.83 -11.54
CA PRO A 34 -4.16 4.63 -12.74
C PRO A 34 -2.92 4.13 -13.50
N GLU A 35 -2.71 4.54 -14.76
CA GLU A 35 -1.44 4.28 -15.44
C GLU A 35 -0.29 4.94 -14.64
N TRP A 36 0.55 4.11 -14.02
CA TRP A 36 1.75 4.56 -13.32
C TRP A 36 2.97 4.46 -14.23
N VAL A 37 3.91 5.37 -14.04
CA VAL A 37 5.27 5.19 -14.55
C VAL A 37 6.04 4.32 -13.56
N ASP A 38 6.67 3.23 -14.01
CA ASP A 38 7.45 2.27 -13.20
C ASP A 38 8.44 2.92 -12.21
N ARG A 39 8.95 4.10 -12.59
CA ARG A 39 9.85 4.90 -11.77
C ARG A 39 9.27 5.23 -10.39
N THR A 40 7.96 5.46 -10.31
CA THR A 40 7.30 5.87 -9.07
C THR A 40 7.25 4.75 -8.03
N PHE A 41 7.06 3.51 -8.47
CA PHE A 41 7.10 2.33 -7.61
C PHE A 41 8.44 2.19 -6.88
N GLY A 42 9.55 2.29 -7.63
CA GLY A 42 10.90 2.17 -7.07
C GLY A 42 11.22 3.25 -6.03
N VAL A 43 10.70 4.46 -6.20
CA VAL A 43 10.86 5.55 -5.23
C VAL A 43 10.06 5.26 -3.95
N LEU A 44 8.82 4.81 -4.08
CA LEU A 44 7.96 4.48 -2.93
C LEU A 44 8.56 3.35 -2.08
N VAL A 45 9.06 2.28 -2.70
CA VAL A 45 9.74 1.18 -1.99
C VAL A 45 10.92 1.70 -1.17
N LYS A 46 11.78 2.54 -1.76
CA LYS A 46 12.96 3.10 -1.07
C LYS A 46 12.55 3.94 0.14
N LEU A 47 11.52 4.78 -0.01
CA LEU A 47 11.01 5.60 1.10
C LEU A 47 10.43 4.76 2.24
N MET A 48 9.69 3.71 1.91
CA MET A 48 9.16 2.79 2.92
C MET A 48 10.26 2.08 3.71
N LYS A 49 11.30 1.59 3.02
CA LYS A 49 12.46 0.96 3.69
C LYS A 49 13.16 1.93 4.64
N LYS A 50 13.37 3.19 4.22
CA LYS A 50 13.94 4.23 5.10
C LYS A 50 13.08 4.49 6.34
N LYS A 51 11.75 4.54 6.18
CA LYS A 51 10.81 4.71 7.30
C LYS A 51 10.87 3.54 8.29
N VAL A 52 11.00 2.30 7.81
CA VAL A 52 11.14 1.13 8.68
C VAL A 52 12.46 1.21 9.44
N GLN A 53 13.58 1.46 8.73
CA GLN A 53 14.90 1.58 9.37
C GLN A 53 14.91 2.65 10.47
N ALA A 54 14.40 3.86 10.17
CA ALA A 54 14.35 4.94 11.14
C ALA A 54 13.51 4.60 12.38
N LYS A 55 12.44 3.80 12.23
CA LYS A 55 11.63 3.32 13.37
C LYS A 55 12.38 2.29 14.22
N GLU A 56 13.18 1.42 13.60
CA GLU A 56 13.99 0.45 14.33
C GLU A 56 15.16 1.15 15.04
N ASP A 57 15.81 2.11 14.40
CA ASP A 57 16.88 2.90 15.00
C ASP A 57 16.38 3.71 16.22
N ALA A 58 15.16 4.24 16.16
CA ALA A 58 14.55 4.99 17.27
C ALA A 58 14.12 4.11 18.47
N LYS A 59 14.09 2.78 18.32
CA LYS A 59 13.81 1.84 19.41
C LYS A 59 15.08 1.41 20.16
N LYS A 60 16.25 1.76 19.65
CA LYS A 60 17.56 1.41 20.20
C LYS A 60 18.08 2.51 21.12
#